data_AF-A0A8C2IFX7-F1
#
_entry.id   AF-A0A8C2IFX7-F1
#
_cell.length_a   1.000
_cell.length_b   1.000
_cell.length_c   1.000
_cell.angle_alpha   90.00
_cell.angle_beta   90.00
_cell.angle_gamma   90.00
#
_symmetry.space_group_name_H-M   'P 1'
#
loop_
_entity.id
_entity.type
_entity.pdbx_description
1 polymer ?
#
loop_
_entity_poly.entity_id
_entity_poly.type
_entity_poly.pdbx_seq_one_letter_code
_entity_poly.pdbx_strand_id
1 'polypeptide(L)'
;MIKGKVENIKDKIDGNELDLSLSNLTEVPVKELAAFPKATVLDLSCNNLTTLTPEFFSLTHLIKIDLSKNQLVCLPEEIGQLGNLQHLDLYNNKLKMLPIGFSQLKSLKWLDLKDNPLEPTLAKAAGDCLDEKQCKQCASRVLQHMKVLQEEAEKEREHRLLKERELEKKKEAKQREKEAREKEAQKKKKAEEKERKRKEYQAQMATSASQEQQKKKKEKKKKAAQNQGTVLSDMN
;
A
#
# COMPACT_ATOMS: atom_id res chain seq x y z
N MET A 1 24.07 -26.25 -15.84
CA MET A 1 23.51 -26.32 -14.46
C MET A 1 22.78 -27.64 -14.34
N ILE A 2 23.36 -28.59 -13.60
CA ILE A 2 22.76 -29.92 -13.42
C ILE A 2 21.61 -29.74 -12.44
N LYS A 3 20.37 -29.77 -12.92
CA LYS A 3 19.20 -29.94 -12.06
C LYS A 3 19.40 -31.29 -11.37
N GLY A 4 19.65 -31.30 -10.07
CA GLY A 4 19.61 -32.52 -9.26
C GLY A 4 18.21 -33.09 -9.35
N LYS A 5 17.96 -33.93 -10.35
CA LYS A 5 16.66 -34.54 -10.58
C LYS A 5 16.64 -35.77 -9.69
N VAL A 6 15.74 -35.82 -8.73
CA VAL A 6 15.52 -37.07 -7.98
C VAL A 6 14.95 -38.08 -8.97
N GLU A 7 15.82 -38.96 -9.47
CA GLU A 7 15.40 -40.11 -10.26
C GLU A 7 14.65 -41.04 -9.29
N ASN A 8 13.32 -40.94 -9.32
CA ASN A 8 12.37 -41.79 -8.59
C ASN A 8 12.16 -41.49 -7.08
N ILE A 9 11.37 -40.44 -6.79
CA ILE A 9 10.90 -40.09 -5.43
C ILE A 9 10.09 -41.24 -4.78
N LYS A 10 9.46 -42.11 -5.57
CA LYS A 10 8.65 -43.23 -5.08
C LYS A 10 9.43 -44.22 -4.21
N ASP A 11 10.70 -44.42 -4.52
CA ASP A 11 11.55 -45.40 -3.81
C ASP A 11 12.09 -44.84 -2.49
N LYS A 12 11.88 -43.54 -2.25
CA LYS A 12 12.32 -42.81 -1.06
C LYS A 12 11.24 -42.64 0.00
N ILE A 13 10.07 -43.24 -0.23
CA ILE A 13 8.94 -43.20 0.68
C ILE A 13 8.95 -44.45 1.55
N ASP A 14 8.99 -44.25 2.87
CA ASP A 14 8.73 -45.29 3.87
C ASP A 14 7.51 -44.90 4.70
N GLY A 15 6.39 -45.59 4.47
CA GLY A 15 5.12 -45.30 5.13
C GLY A 15 4.60 -43.87 4.86
N ASN A 16 4.70 -43.01 5.87
CA ASN A 16 4.32 -41.59 5.81
C ASN A 16 5.53 -40.63 5.78
N GLU A 17 6.73 -41.18 5.67
CA GLU A 17 7.98 -40.44 5.63
C GLU A 17 8.56 -40.48 4.23
N LEU A 18 9.04 -39.34 3.76
CA LEU A 18 9.71 -39.19 2.48
C LEU A 18 11.09 -38.60 2.73
N ASP A 19 12.11 -39.42 2.50
CA ASP A 19 13.51 -39.06 2.72
C ASP A 19 14.16 -38.58 1.41
N LEU A 20 14.30 -37.25 1.28
CA LEU A 20 15.04 -36.60 0.21
C LEU A 20 16.36 -36.00 0.72
N SER A 21 16.87 -36.49 1.84
CA SER A 21 18.16 -36.06 2.37
C SER A 21 19.30 -36.40 1.40
N LEU A 22 20.42 -35.67 1.48
CA LEU A 22 21.66 -35.94 0.73
C LEU A 22 21.48 -36.10 -0.80
N SER A 23 20.46 -35.45 -1.36
CA SER A 23 20.06 -35.61 -2.76
C SER A 23 20.65 -34.55 -3.69
N ASN A 24 21.56 -33.72 -3.18
CA ASN A 24 22.18 -32.59 -3.89
C ASN A 24 21.15 -31.63 -4.51
N LEU A 25 19.98 -31.49 -3.89
CA LEU A 25 18.89 -30.67 -4.42
C LEU A 25 19.23 -29.19 -4.30
N THR A 26 18.99 -28.45 -5.38
CA THR A 26 19.05 -26.98 -5.39
C THR A 26 17.67 -26.35 -5.33
N GLU A 27 16.63 -27.14 -5.60
CA GLU A 27 15.22 -26.74 -5.59
C GLU A 27 14.38 -27.94 -5.12
N VAL A 28 13.29 -27.67 -4.41
CA VAL A 28 12.39 -28.72 -3.93
C VAL A 28 11.44 -29.17 -5.06
N PRO A 29 11.30 -30.48 -5.33
CA PRO A 29 10.40 -31.00 -6.37
C PRO A 29 8.93 -30.98 -5.90
N VAL A 30 8.36 -29.79 -5.71
CA VAL A 30 7.02 -29.59 -5.10
C VAL A 30 5.92 -30.34 -5.86
N LYS A 31 6.00 -30.39 -7.20
CA LYS A 31 4.97 -31.05 -8.03
C LYS A 31 4.92 -32.55 -7.77
N GLU A 32 6.09 -33.16 -7.60
CA GLU A 32 6.22 -34.57 -7.31
C GLU A 32 5.84 -34.86 -5.86
N LEU A 33 6.22 -33.99 -4.90
CA LEU A 33 5.80 -34.10 -3.50
C LEU A 33 4.26 -34.05 -3.35
N ALA A 34 3.60 -33.18 -4.12
CA ALA A 34 2.15 -33.05 -4.09
C ALA A 34 1.40 -34.33 -4.54
N ALA A 35 2.07 -35.24 -5.27
CA ALA A 35 1.50 -36.51 -5.65
C ALA A 35 1.42 -37.53 -4.50
N PHE A 36 2.02 -37.24 -3.34
CA PHE A 36 2.07 -38.13 -2.18
C PHE A 36 1.43 -37.49 -0.93
N PRO A 37 0.11 -37.22 -0.93
CA PRO A 37 -0.56 -36.53 0.18
C PRO A 37 -0.58 -37.32 1.51
N LYS A 38 -0.17 -38.60 1.49
CA LYS A 38 -0.01 -39.44 2.69
C LYS A 38 1.33 -39.22 3.39
N ALA A 39 2.33 -38.65 2.70
CA ALA A 39 3.61 -38.34 3.28
C ALA A 39 3.48 -37.11 4.18
N THR A 40 3.56 -37.30 5.50
CA THR A 40 3.42 -36.23 6.49
C THR A 40 4.76 -35.80 7.07
N VAL A 41 5.80 -36.60 6.88
CA VAL A 41 7.17 -36.32 7.29
C VAL A 41 8.02 -36.18 6.03
N LEU A 42 8.74 -35.08 5.93
CA LEU A 42 9.60 -34.77 4.79
C LEU A 42 10.99 -34.41 5.29
N ASP A 43 11.98 -35.22 4.93
CA ASP A 43 13.39 -34.92 5.17
C ASP A 43 14.01 -34.34 3.89
N LEU A 44 14.46 -33.08 3.98
CA LEU A 44 15.20 -32.36 2.94
C LEU A 44 16.59 -31.95 3.45
N SER A 45 17.07 -32.57 4.53
CA SER A 45 18.33 -32.25 5.16
C SER A 45 19.54 -32.52 4.26
N CYS A 46 20.65 -31.83 4.52
CA CYS A 46 21.91 -32.02 3.80
C CYS A 46 21.78 -31.85 2.26
N ASN A 47 21.02 -30.86 1.82
CA ASN A 47 20.90 -30.48 0.41
C ASN A 47 21.57 -29.11 0.15
N ASN A 48 21.44 -28.59 -1.07
CA ASN A 48 21.99 -27.29 -1.49
C ASN A 48 20.88 -26.24 -1.68
N LEU A 49 19.80 -26.33 -0.88
CA LEU A 49 18.67 -25.41 -0.98
C LEU A 49 19.07 -24.02 -0.47
N THR A 50 18.93 -22.99 -1.30
CA THR A 50 19.22 -21.60 -0.93
C THR A 50 17.96 -20.78 -0.65
N THR A 51 16.83 -21.23 -1.20
CA THR A 51 15.50 -20.66 -1.03
C THR A 51 14.45 -21.76 -1.13
N LEU A 52 13.24 -21.48 -0.63
CA LEU A 52 12.05 -22.29 -0.84
C LEU A 52 11.07 -21.48 -1.69
N THR A 53 10.44 -22.11 -2.67
CA THR A 53 9.43 -21.42 -3.48
C THR A 53 8.11 -21.32 -2.71
N PRO A 54 7.27 -20.29 -2.94
CA PRO A 54 5.96 -20.17 -2.29
C PRO A 54 5.09 -21.42 -2.44
N GLU A 55 5.19 -22.13 -3.57
CA GLU A 55 4.43 -23.36 -3.82
C GLU A 55 4.75 -24.48 -2.83
N PHE A 56 5.95 -24.52 -2.25
CA PHE A 56 6.32 -25.52 -1.23
C PHE A 56 5.34 -25.49 -0.05
N PHE A 57 4.89 -24.30 0.33
CA PHE A 57 4.00 -24.10 1.48
C PHE A 57 2.52 -24.46 1.19
N SER A 58 2.21 -24.84 -0.05
CA SER A 58 0.91 -25.46 -0.40
C SER A 58 0.79 -26.90 0.10
N LEU A 59 1.89 -27.54 0.51
CA LEU A 59 1.93 -28.90 1.07
C LEU A 59 1.44 -28.92 2.53
N THR A 60 0.23 -28.43 2.78
CA THR A 60 -0.36 -28.20 4.11
C THR A 60 -0.64 -29.46 4.93
N HIS A 61 -0.47 -30.64 4.33
CA HIS A 61 -0.59 -31.95 4.98
C HIS A 61 0.69 -32.34 5.76
N LEU A 62 1.81 -31.65 5.55
CA LEU A 62 3.06 -31.90 6.25
C LEU A 62 2.95 -31.56 7.75
N ILE A 63 3.46 -32.47 8.58
CA ILE A 63 3.49 -32.38 10.04
C ILE A 63 4.92 -32.20 10.54
N LYS A 64 5.91 -32.80 9.86
CA LYS A 64 7.32 -32.65 10.19
C LYS A 64 8.13 -32.35 8.92
N ILE A 65 9.00 -31.36 9.02
CA ILE A 65 9.91 -30.97 7.94
C ILE A 65 11.31 -30.82 8.53
N ASP A 66 12.28 -31.53 7.97
CA ASP A 66 13.70 -31.32 8.23
C ASP A 66 14.33 -30.59 7.03
N LEU A 67 14.85 -29.38 7.27
CA LEU A 67 15.59 -28.56 6.31
C LEU A 67 17.00 -28.27 6.81
N SER A 68 17.49 -29.04 7.78
CA SER A 68 18.79 -28.84 8.39
C SER A 68 19.93 -28.99 7.38
N LYS A 69 21.06 -28.32 7.65
CA LYS A 69 22.28 -28.39 6.82
C LYS A 69 22.02 -28.05 5.35
N ASN A 70 21.23 -27.01 5.11
CA ASN A 70 21.05 -26.39 3.81
C ASN A 70 21.72 -25.00 3.78
N GLN A 71 21.41 -24.19 2.77
CA GLN A 71 21.96 -22.84 2.59
C GLN A 71 20.85 -21.78 2.57
N LEU A 72 19.73 -22.04 3.25
CA LEU A 72 18.57 -21.16 3.25
C LEU A 72 18.91 -19.80 3.86
N VAL A 73 18.70 -18.73 3.08
CA VAL A 73 19.00 -17.35 3.51
C VAL A 73 17.77 -16.67 4.12
N CYS A 74 16.58 -17.01 3.61
CA CYS A 74 15.30 -16.54 4.11
C CYS A 74 14.22 -17.61 3.91
N LEU A 75 13.09 -17.44 4.60
CA LEU A 75 11.87 -18.21 4.38
C LEU A 75 10.79 -17.24 3.86
N PRO A 76 9.98 -17.64 2.87
CA PRO A 76 8.84 -16.85 2.41
C PRO A 76 7.75 -16.67 3.47
N GLU A 77 6.95 -15.61 3.34
CA GLU A 77 5.82 -15.31 4.24
C GLU A 77 4.77 -16.44 4.25
N GLU A 78 4.68 -17.20 3.17
CA GLU A 78 3.80 -18.34 2.98
C GLU A 78 4.07 -19.50 3.93
N ILE A 79 5.18 -19.50 4.68
CA ILE A 79 5.43 -20.52 5.72
C ILE A 79 4.28 -20.62 6.72
N GLY A 80 3.58 -19.50 6.98
CA GLY A 80 2.39 -19.47 7.82
C GLY A 80 1.22 -20.35 7.33
N GLN A 81 1.22 -20.78 6.07
CA GLN A 81 0.18 -21.65 5.48
C GLN A 81 0.27 -23.09 5.99
N LEU A 82 1.43 -23.53 6.50
CA LEU A 82 1.63 -24.88 7.03
C LEU A 82 1.01 -25.04 8.43
N GLY A 83 -0.31 -24.88 8.53
CA GLY A 83 -1.04 -24.86 9.81
C GLY A 83 -0.99 -26.16 10.62
N ASN A 84 -0.65 -27.29 9.98
CA ASN A 84 -0.50 -28.59 10.63
C ASN A 84 0.95 -28.92 11.05
N LEU A 85 1.92 -28.07 10.70
CA LEU A 85 3.33 -28.31 10.99
C LEU A 85 3.57 -28.30 12.49
N GLN A 86 4.15 -29.38 13.02
CA GLN A 86 4.46 -29.56 14.44
C GLN A 86 5.96 -29.58 14.72
N HIS A 87 6.77 -29.97 13.73
CA HIS A 87 8.21 -30.07 13.86
C HIS A 87 8.88 -29.44 12.64
N LEU A 88 9.79 -28.51 12.89
CA LEU A 88 10.56 -27.85 11.84
C LEU A 88 12.02 -27.76 12.27
N ASP A 89 12.91 -28.44 11.54
CA ASP A 89 14.35 -28.31 11.74
C ASP A 89 14.94 -27.39 10.67
N LEU A 90 15.61 -26.32 11.12
CA LEU A 90 16.33 -25.36 10.29
C LEU A 90 17.79 -25.22 10.72
N TYR A 91 18.29 -26.18 11.51
CA TYR A 91 19.67 -26.23 11.98
C TYR A 91 20.67 -26.03 10.85
N ASN A 92 21.73 -25.26 11.11
CA ASN A 92 22.83 -25.01 10.17
C ASN A 92 22.37 -24.54 8.78
N ASN A 93 21.71 -23.40 8.75
CA ASN A 93 21.35 -22.66 7.53
C ASN A 93 22.01 -21.26 7.55
N LYS A 94 21.54 -20.33 6.73
CA LYS A 94 22.03 -18.94 6.65
C LYS A 94 20.94 -17.92 6.97
N LEU A 95 19.95 -18.33 7.77
CA LEU A 95 18.82 -17.48 8.16
C LEU A 95 19.29 -16.36 9.09
N LYS A 96 18.89 -15.13 8.76
CA LYS A 96 19.08 -13.97 9.64
C LYS A 96 17.81 -13.60 10.39
N MET A 97 16.67 -13.78 9.74
CA MET A 97 15.35 -13.43 10.24
C MET A 97 14.35 -14.51 9.83
N LEU A 98 13.20 -14.52 10.51
CA LEU A 98 12.02 -15.28 10.10
C LEU A 98 10.94 -14.30 9.62
N PRO A 99 10.12 -14.70 8.63
CA PRO A 99 9.02 -13.88 8.14
C PRO A 99 7.93 -13.69 9.20
N ILE A 100 7.13 -12.63 9.09
CA ILE A 100 6.06 -12.34 10.07
C ILE A 100 5.02 -13.48 10.08
N GLY A 101 4.77 -14.09 8.92
CA GLY A 101 3.91 -15.25 8.72
C GLY A 101 4.30 -16.48 9.56
N PHE A 102 5.53 -16.55 10.07
CA PHE A 102 5.96 -17.63 10.98
C PHE A 102 5.10 -17.72 12.25
N SER A 103 4.55 -16.58 12.71
CA SER A 103 3.59 -16.52 13.83
C SER A 103 2.30 -17.32 13.60
N GLN A 104 1.96 -17.64 12.34
CA GLN A 104 0.75 -18.36 11.96
C GLN A 104 0.88 -19.89 12.10
N LEU A 105 2.09 -20.40 12.38
CA LEU A 105 2.36 -21.81 12.64
C LEU A 105 1.84 -22.25 14.02
N LYS A 106 0.51 -22.23 14.20
CA LYS A 106 -0.17 -22.47 15.49
C LYS A 106 0.07 -23.84 16.08
N SER A 107 0.40 -24.83 15.25
CA SER A 107 0.62 -26.22 15.66
C SER A 107 2.09 -26.53 15.95
N LEU A 108 3.01 -25.59 15.71
CA LEU A 108 4.45 -25.85 15.80
C LEU A 108 4.85 -26.04 17.27
N LYS A 109 5.43 -27.20 17.55
CA LYS A 109 5.81 -27.64 18.89
C LYS A 109 7.31 -27.79 19.05
N TRP A 110 8.06 -28.00 17.99
CA TRP A 110 9.50 -28.21 18.02
C TRP A 110 10.15 -27.41 16.90
N LEU A 111 11.21 -26.68 17.26
CA LEU A 111 11.96 -25.83 16.34
C LEU A 111 13.43 -25.82 16.73
N ASP A 112 14.29 -26.06 15.74
CA ASP A 112 15.72 -25.77 15.85
C ASP A 112 16.13 -24.72 14.82
N LEU A 113 16.87 -23.71 15.30
CA LEU A 113 17.44 -22.62 14.51
C LEU A 113 18.94 -22.46 14.78
N LYS A 114 19.57 -23.40 15.49
CA LYS A 114 21.00 -23.36 15.80
C LYS A 114 21.85 -23.29 14.52
N ASP A 115 23.05 -22.76 14.67
CA ASP A 115 24.00 -22.53 13.57
C ASP A 115 23.43 -21.70 12.40
N ASN A 116 22.53 -20.77 12.71
CA ASN A 116 22.10 -19.71 11.81
C ASN A 116 22.63 -18.34 12.28
N PRO A 117 22.99 -17.43 11.35
CA PRO A 117 23.41 -16.06 11.67
C PRO A 117 22.21 -15.16 12.03
N LEU A 118 21.38 -15.59 12.98
CA LEU A 118 20.15 -14.90 13.39
C LEU A 118 20.46 -13.51 13.96
N GLU A 119 19.58 -12.55 13.68
CA GLU A 119 19.59 -11.24 14.32
C GLU A 119 19.50 -11.39 15.85
N PRO A 120 20.17 -10.52 16.65
CA PRO A 120 20.32 -10.72 18.09
C PRO A 120 19.00 -10.87 18.87
N THR A 121 17.94 -10.17 18.44
CA THR A 121 16.61 -10.24 19.08
C THR A 121 15.98 -11.62 18.89
N LEU A 122 16.04 -12.16 17.68
CA LEU A 122 15.54 -13.48 17.35
C LEU A 122 16.42 -14.57 17.96
N ALA A 123 17.74 -14.44 17.90
CA ALA A 123 18.68 -15.36 18.53
C ALA A 123 18.40 -15.50 20.04
N LYS A 124 18.14 -14.38 20.72
CA LYS A 124 17.77 -14.36 22.14
C LYS A 124 16.43 -15.04 22.40
N ALA A 125 15.44 -14.86 21.52
CA ALA A 125 14.13 -15.51 21.65
C ALA A 125 14.23 -17.03 21.44
N ALA A 126 14.98 -17.48 20.43
CA ALA A 126 15.20 -18.88 20.12
C ALA A 126 15.94 -19.60 21.27
N GLY A 127 17.04 -19.02 21.75
CA GLY A 127 17.84 -19.59 22.82
C GLY A 127 18.60 -20.86 22.39
N ASP A 128 18.75 -21.79 23.35
CA ASP A 128 19.39 -23.08 23.11
C ASP A 128 18.38 -24.17 22.70
N CYS A 129 18.87 -25.19 22.00
CA CYS A 129 18.12 -26.36 21.56
C CYS A 129 19.07 -27.57 21.62
N LEU A 130 19.59 -27.86 22.82
CA LEU A 130 20.51 -28.99 23.05
C LEU A 130 19.77 -30.30 23.36
N ASP A 131 18.48 -30.22 23.71
CA ASP A 131 17.62 -31.34 24.03
C ASP A 131 16.19 -31.06 23.56
N GLU A 132 15.35 -32.10 23.51
CA GLU A 132 13.96 -32.01 23.04
C GLU A 132 13.14 -30.95 23.79
N LYS A 133 13.38 -30.77 25.09
CA LYS A 133 12.64 -29.80 25.91
C LYS A 133 13.03 -28.37 25.52
N GLN A 134 14.31 -28.11 25.31
CA GLN A 134 14.81 -26.82 24.87
C GLN A 134 14.29 -26.44 23.48
N CYS A 135 14.26 -27.38 22.54
CA CYS A 135 13.73 -27.14 21.20
C CYS A 135 12.21 -26.88 21.20
N LYS A 136 11.46 -27.52 22.11
CA LYS A 136 10.04 -27.19 22.33
C LYS A 136 9.84 -25.79 22.90
N GLN A 137 10.71 -25.37 23.80
CA GLN A 137 10.71 -24.00 24.33
C GLN A 137 11.11 -22.98 23.26
N CYS A 138 12.09 -23.30 22.42
CA CYS A 138 12.50 -22.49 21.27
C CYS A 138 11.30 -22.18 20.37
N ALA A 139 10.55 -23.22 19.94
CA ALA A 139 9.34 -23.04 19.14
C ALA A 139 8.35 -22.06 19.80
N SER A 140 8.06 -22.28 21.09
CA SER A 140 7.09 -21.46 21.82
C SER A 140 7.52 -20.00 21.95
N ARG A 141 8.79 -19.75 22.28
CA ARG A 141 9.34 -18.39 22.44
C ARG A 141 9.45 -17.66 21.10
N VAL A 142 9.88 -18.35 20.05
CA VAL A 142 9.98 -17.77 18.70
C VAL A 142 8.60 -17.41 18.19
N LEU A 143 7.59 -18.29 18.31
CA LEU A 143 6.22 -17.97 17.92
C LEU A 143 5.67 -16.77 18.70
N GLN A 144 5.92 -16.70 20.00
CA GLN A 144 5.51 -15.55 20.81
C GLN A 144 6.21 -14.26 20.36
N HIS A 145 7.51 -14.31 20.08
CA HIS A 145 8.27 -13.17 19.57
C HIS A 145 7.75 -12.70 18.21
N MET A 146 7.51 -13.64 17.28
CA MET A 146 6.95 -13.34 15.96
C MET A 146 5.54 -12.75 16.06
N LYS A 147 4.72 -13.22 16.99
CA LYS A 147 3.37 -12.68 17.22
C LYS A 147 3.40 -11.22 17.68
N VAL A 148 4.33 -10.87 18.59
CA VAL A 148 4.50 -9.46 19.02
C VAL A 148 4.91 -8.59 17.83
N LEU A 149 5.87 -9.04 17.02
CA LEU A 149 6.29 -8.32 15.82
C LEU A 149 5.15 -8.17 14.80
N GLN A 150 4.30 -9.20 14.64
CA GLN A 150 3.11 -9.12 13.80
C GLN A 150 2.17 -8.01 14.27
N GLU A 151 1.81 -8.01 15.56
CA GLU A 151 0.90 -7.02 16.14
C GLU A 151 1.47 -5.59 16.05
N GLU A 152 2.78 -5.42 16.24
CA GLU A 152 3.46 -4.13 16.07
C GLU A 152 3.43 -3.64 14.61
N ALA A 153 3.73 -4.53 13.65
CA ALA A 153 3.68 -4.21 12.23
C ALA A 153 2.26 -3.86 11.76
N GLU A 154 1.25 -4.57 12.28
CA GLU A 154 -0.17 -4.29 12.00
C GLU A 154 -0.60 -2.91 12.55
N LYS A 155 -0.23 -2.59 13.80
CA LYS A 155 -0.50 -1.27 14.40
C LYS A 155 0.21 -0.15 13.64
N GLU A 156 1.46 -0.35 13.23
CA GLU A 156 2.20 0.65 12.45
C GLU A 156 1.52 0.90 11.09
N ARG A 157 1.08 -0.18 10.42
CA ARG A 157 0.34 -0.09 9.16
C ARG A 157 -0.97 0.66 9.32
N GLU A 158 -1.75 0.35 10.36
CA GLU A 158 -3.02 1.04 10.63
C GLU A 158 -2.81 2.53 10.89
N HIS A 159 -1.82 2.87 11.72
CA HIS A 159 -1.47 4.27 12.00
C HIS A 159 -1.00 5.02 10.75
N ARG A 160 -0.24 4.37 9.87
CA ARG A 160 0.19 4.93 8.58
C ARG A 160 -1.01 5.24 7.68
N LEU A 161 -1.95 4.30 7.56
CA LEU A 161 -3.18 4.48 6.79
C LEU A 161 -4.06 5.61 7.35
N LEU A 162 -4.15 5.74 8.68
CA LEU A 162 -4.91 6.83 9.31
C LEU A 162 -4.30 8.20 8.97
N LYS A 163 -2.97 8.33 9.08
CA LYS A 163 -2.25 9.55 8.71
C LYS A 163 -2.44 9.92 7.23
N GLU A 164 -2.41 8.93 6.35
CA GLU A 164 -2.63 9.14 4.91
C GLU A 164 -4.05 9.65 4.64
N ARG A 165 -5.07 9.02 5.25
CA ARG A 165 -6.47 9.47 5.16
C ARG A 165 -6.68 10.87 5.71
N GLU A 166 -6.02 11.23 6.82
CA GLU A 166 -6.09 12.58 7.36
C GLU A 166 -5.44 13.62 6.43
N LEU A 167 -4.31 13.27 5.82
CA LEU A 167 -3.63 14.13 4.86
C LEU A 167 -4.49 14.33 3.60
N GLU A 168 -5.12 13.27 3.11
CA GLU A 168 -6.05 13.34 1.98
C GLU A 168 -7.25 14.23 2.30
N LYS A 169 -7.91 14.04 3.45
CA LYS A 169 -9.00 14.91 3.91
C LYS A 169 -8.57 16.39 4.00
N LYS A 170 -7.36 16.67 4.50
CA LYS A 170 -6.81 18.03 4.56
C LYS A 170 -6.56 18.61 3.15
N LYS A 171 -6.08 17.79 2.21
CA LYS A 171 -5.90 18.19 0.80
C LYS A 171 -7.24 18.49 0.14
N GLU A 172 -8.23 17.63 0.31
CA GLU A 172 -9.59 17.82 -0.20
C GLU A 172 -10.25 19.08 0.37
N ALA A 173 -10.12 19.32 1.69
CA ALA A 173 -10.67 20.51 2.34
C ALA A 173 -10.03 21.80 1.78
N LYS A 174 -8.70 21.82 1.63
CA LYS A 174 -7.97 22.94 1.00
C LYS A 174 -8.40 23.16 -0.45
N GLN A 175 -8.60 22.08 -1.21
CA GLN A 175 -9.06 22.15 -2.59
C GLN A 175 -10.48 22.73 -2.67
N ARG A 176 -11.40 22.26 -1.83
CA ARG A 176 -12.78 22.80 -1.76
C ARG A 176 -12.79 24.27 -1.35
N GLU A 177 -11.94 24.67 -0.41
CA GLU A 177 -11.82 26.08 -0.01
C GLU A 177 -11.30 26.95 -1.16
N LYS A 178 -10.28 26.48 -1.89
CA LYS A 178 -9.76 27.17 -3.07
C LYS A 178 -10.84 27.32 -4.15
N GLU A 179 -11.56 26.25 -4.47
CA GLU A 179 -12.66 26.27 -5.44
C GLU A 179 -13.80 27.20 -5.00
N ALA A 180 -14.14 27.24 -3.70
CA ALA A 180 -15.14 28.15 -3.17
C ALA A 180 -14.70 29.61 -3.30
N ARG A 181 -13.45 29.93 -2.96
CA ARG A 181 -12.85 31.27 -3.12
C ARG A 181 -12.84 31.71 -4.59
N GLU A 182 -12.48 30.82 -5.52
CA GLU A 182 -12.50 31.11 -6.95
C GLU A 182 -13.93 31.37 -7.46
N LYS A 183 -14.91 30.55 -7.04
CA LYS A 183 -16.33 30.76 -7.39
C LYS A 183 -16.86 32.08 -6.83
N GLU A 184 -16.49 32.46 -5.61
CA GLU A 184 -16.90 33.75 -5.02
C GLU A 184 -16.26 34.93 -5.75
N ALA A 185 -14.97 34.86 -6.07
CA ALA A 185 -14.27 35.89 -6.84
C ALA A 185 -14.87 36.07 -8.24
N GLN A 186 -15.23 34.97 -8.92
CA GLN A 186 -15.94 35.03 -10.19
C GLN A 186 -17.33 35.69 -10.07
N LYS A 187 -18.09 35.38 -9.00
CA LYS A 187 -19.39 36.02 -8.75
C LYS A 187 -19.24 37.52 -8.51
N LYS A 188 -18.25 37.95 -7.70
CA LYS A 188 -17.94 39.37 -7.45
C LYS A 188 -17.59 40.11 -8.74
N LYS A 189 -16.67 39.57 -9.55
CA LYS A 189 -16.32 40.15 -10.87
C LYS A 189 -17.52 40.31 -11.79
N LYS A 190 -18.40 39.30 -11.87
CA LYS A 190 -19.64 39.37 -12.68
C LYS A 190 -20.61 40.43 -12.16
N ALA A 191 -20.74 40.58 -10.85
CA ALA A 191 -21.59 41.60 -10.23
C ALA A 191 -21.06 43.02 -10.49
N GLU A 192 -19.75 43.24 -10.30
CA GLU A 192 -19.06 44.49 -10.60
C GLU A 192 -19.19 44.88 -12.07
N GLU A 193 -19.01 43.92 -12.99
CA GLU A 193 -19.18 44.17 -14.44
C GLU A 193 -20.62 44.56 -14.79
N LYS A 194 -21.62 43.89 -14.19
CA LYS A 194 -23.03 44.22 -14.38
C LYS A 194 -23.37 45.60 -13.84
N GLU A 195 -22.82 45.99 -12.68
CA GLU A 195 -22.99 47.32 -12.12
C GLU A 195 -22.33 48.40 -12.99
N ARG A 196 -21.11 48.15 -13.48
CA ARG A 196 -20.41 49.06 -14.41
C ARG A 196 -21.24 49.30 -15.67
N LYS A 197 -21.75 48.25 -16.31
CA LYS A 197 -22.63 48.34 -17.48
C LYS A 197 -23.89 49.15 -17.19
N ARG A 198 -24.49 48.99 -16.01
CA ARG A 198 -25.68 49.78 -15.58
C ARG A 198 -25.35 51.26 -15.43
N LYS A 199 -24.21 51.60 -14.81
CA LYS A 199 -23.74 52.99 -14.64
C LYS A 199 -23.44 53.65 -15.98
N GLU A 200 -22.75 52.95 -16.89
CA GLU A 200 -22.47 53.41 -18.25
C GLU A 200 -23.76 53.70 -19.03
N TYR A 201 -24.73 52.78 -18.97
CA TYR A 201 -26.04 52.96 -19.60
C TYR A 201 -26.79 54.19 -19.05
N GLN A 202 -26.83 54.36 -17.72
CA GLN A 202 -27.46 55.54 -17.11
C GLN A 202 -26.76 56.85 -17.50
N ALA A 203 -25.42 56.86 -17.56
CA ALA A 203 -24.66 58.03 -17.99
C ALA A 203 -24.94 58.38 -19.45
N GLN A 204 -25.01 57.40 -20.35
CA GLN A 204 -25.38 57.62 -21.76
C GLN A 204 -26.79 58.21 -21.90
N MET A 205 -27.75 57.70 -21.15
CA MET A 205 -29.12 58.22 -21.13
C MET A 205 -29.18 59.66 -20.62
N ALA A 206 -28.49 59.97 -19.52
CA ALA A 206 -28.43 61.33 -18.97
C ALA A 206 -27.75 62.33 -19.93
N THR A 207 -26.70 61.90 -20.63
CA THR A 207 -26.00 62.70 -21.63
C THR A 207 -26.92 63.01 -22.82
N SER A 208 -27.62 61.99 -23.33
CA SER A 208 -28.55 62.13 -24.46
C SER A 208 -29.71 63.08 -24.12
N ALA A 209 -30.31 62.93 -22.93
CA ALA A 209 -31.35 63.83 -22.45
C ALA A 209 -30.85 65.28 -22.32
N SER A 210 -29.63 65.47 -21.80
CA SER A 210 -29.01 66.80 -21.68
C SER A 210 -28.76 67.46 -23.03
N GLN A 211 -28.26 66.68 -24.01
CA GLN A 211 -28.06 67.16 -25.39
C GLN A 211 -29.39 67.55 -26.05
N GLU A 212 -30.45 66.76 -25.84
CA GLU A 212 -31.77 67.06 -26.36
C GLU A 212 -32.37 68.33 -25.74
N GLN A 213 -32.22 68.52 -24.42
CA GLN A 213 -32.60 69.76 -23.75
C GLN A 213 -31.82 70.97 -24.29
N GLN A 214 -30.51 70.82 -24.55
CA GLN A 214 -29.71 71.87 -25.16
C GLN A 214 -30.15 72.18 -26.60
N LYS A 215 -30.48 71.18 -27.42
CA LYS A 215 -31.07 71.38 -28.75
C LYS A 215 -32.38 72.15 -28.67
N LYS A 216 -33.31 71.73 -27.80
CA LYS A 216 -34.58 72.44 -27.56
C LYS A 216 -34.36 73.90 -27.09
N LYS A 217 -33.37 74.15 -26.22
CA LYS A 217 -32.99 75.52 -25.81
C LYS A 217 -32.41 76.33 -26.97
N LYS A 218 -31.54 75.74 -27.80
CA LYS A 218 -30.97 76.41 -29.00
C LYS A 218 -32.05 76.73 -30.03
N GLU A 219 -33.00 75.82 -30.28
CA GLU A 219 -34.16 76.06 -31.16
C GLU A 219 -35.06 77.18 -30.63
N LYS A 220 -35.36 77.18 -29.33
CA LYS A 220 -36.09 78.30 -28.70
C LYS A 220 -35.37 79.63 -28.87
N LYS A 221 -34.04 79.68 -28.69
CA LYS A 221 -33.24 80.89 -28.95
C LYS A 221 -33.25 81.31 -30.43
N LYS A 222 -33.18 80.37 -31.37
CA LYS A 222 -33.29 80.66 -32.81
C LYS A 222 -34.66 81.24 -33.19
N LYS A 223 -35.75 80.66 -32.68
CA LYS A 223 -37.11 81.19 -32.87
C LYS A 223 -37.27 82.59 -32.26
N ALA A 224 -36.68 82.85 -31.10
CA ALA A 224 -36.68 84.18 -30.49
C ALA A 224 -35.88 85.22 -31.30
N ALA A 225 -34.73 84.83 -31.88
CA ALA A 225 -33.93 85.71 -32.72
C ALA A 225 -34.58 86.00 -34.09
N GLN A 226 -35.30 85.04 -34.69
CA GLN A 226 -36.08 85.27 -35.90
C GLN A 226 -37.24 86.26 -35.67
N ASN A 227 -37.90 86.21 -34.50
CA ASN A 227 -38.94 87.19 -34.15
C ASN A 227 -38.39 88.61 -33.92
N GLN A 228 -37.10 88.78 -33.57
CA GLN A 228 -36.46 90.10 -33.44
C GLN A 228 -35.96 90.67 -34.79
N GLY A 229 -35.71 89.84 -35.80
CA GLY A 229 -35.33 90.28 -37.16
C GLY A 229 -36.49 90.85 -37.98
N THR A 230 -37.73 90.49 -37.65
CA THR A 230 -38.96 91.04 -38.26
C THR A 230 -39.37 92.42 -37.72
N VAL A 231 -38.67 92.99 -36.74
CA VAL A 231 -38.99 94.33 -36.18
C VAL A 231 -38.11 95.44 -36.76
N LEU A 232 -37.20 95.11 -37.69
CA LEU A 232 -36.32 96.08 -38.38
C LEU A 232 -36.57 96.17 -39.90
N SER A 233 -37.63 95.54 -40.41
CA SER A 233 -38.05 95.64 -41.83
C SER A 233 -39.33 96.45 -42.07
N ASP A 234 -39.99 96.95 -41.02
CA ASP A 234 -41.16 97.84 -41.14
C ASP A 234 -40.87 99.27 -40.63
N MET A 235 -39.71 99.82 -41.02
CA MET A 235 -39.49 101.26 -41.09
C MET A 235 -39.24 101.63 -42.56
N ASN A 236 -40.33 101.78 -43.33
CA ASN A 236 -40.47 102.72 -44.44
C ASN A 236 -41.93 102.77 -44.91
#